data_AF-A0A849GBY3-F1
#
_entry.id   AF-A0A849GBY3-F1
#
_cell.length_a   1.000
_cell.length_b   1.000
_cell.length_c   1.000
_cell.angle_alpha   90.00
_cell.angle_beta   90.00
_cell.angle_gamma   90.00
#
_symmetry.space_group_name_H-M   'P 1'
#
loop_
_entity.id
_entity.type
_entity.pdbx_description
1 polymer ?
#
loop_
_entity_poly.entity_id
_entity_poly.type
_entity_poly.pdbx_seq_one_letter_code
_entity_poly.pdbx_strand_id
1 'polypeptide(L)'
;KVLIQLASTGLLASVLVLHFAVWRRWSVWPLLAAFASHHMAFAYGFENYVLAMPPVLLVLAVWFTMAGCGPVARLLAMVPLAGAVYVLHVYAFAFLFGAIALLEAGFWWRGRGRVSGFPLHAVLVACVAIGPALHLFVVAAGTAGIEPGATEMGGMLRRLTVALSPFTALGQPYLDPGVLRVAALQIVAMAMIWGIARARFGVAIRDGTAIALWGLLAVSLVVPANFAGVALTDIRFPALVVCLLVAFSDVRLSRACAVVLAVAVVAAALGRTVWLESRWAQHDGEVRELLAAGAVLTPDDRMLVARTGLGWDVLLHSHSAAHLAREVGLFIPDIFSGGNALTATGAYAARDAFQPYPLEVARLIAEAEAPRRDGRDVMRWQERYWADWPAFYTHVLVLRAPGRPVPDTPELGEVVAIGSFFAIYETGSVAN
;
A
#
# COMPACT_ATOMS: atom_id res chain seq x y z
N LYS A 1 14.21 -3.98 -5.59
CA LYS A 1 14.91 -2.69 -5.91
C LYS A 1 14.58 -2.16 -7.32
N VAL A 2 14.74 -2.93 -8.40
CA VAL A 2 14.40 -2.48 -9.77
C VAL A 2 12.92 -2.11 -9.93
N LEU A 3 12.00 -2.98 -9.48
CA LEU A 3 10.55 -2.71 -9.54
C LEU A 3 10.14 -1.44 -8.80
N ILE A 4 10.77 -1.19 -7.66
CA ILE A 4 10.56 0.02 -6.88
C ILE A 4 11.01 1.27 -7.64
N GLN A 5 12.20 1.25 -8.24
CA GLN A 5 12.67 2.36 -9.06
C GLN A 5 11.76 2.58 -10.28
N LEU A 6 11.34 1.50 -10.94
CA LEU A 6 10.38 1.56 -12.05
C LEU A 6 9.06 2.20 -11.61
N ALA A 7 8.56 1.86 -10.42
CA ALA A 7 7.32 2.41 -9.90
C ALA A 7 7.45 3.91 -9.58
N SER A 8 8.49 4.32 -8.85
CA SER A 8 8.69 5.73 -8.46
C SER A 8 9.05 6.63 -9.65
N THR A 9 9.97 6.21 -10.52
CA THR A 9 10.36 6.99 -11.71
C THR A 9 9.27 6.96 -12.78
N GLY A 10 8.64 5.80 -12.97
CA GLY A 10 7.49 5.65 -13.85
C GLY A 10 6.34 6.55 -13.43
N LEU A 11 6.07 6.68 -12.12
CA LEU A 11 5.03 7.57 -11.62
C LEU A 11 5.32 9.01 -12.05
N LEU A 12 6.53 9.52 -11.80
CA LEU A 12 6.90 10.87 -12.20
C LEU A 12 6.82 11.10 -13.72
N ALA A 13 7.35 10.15 -14.51
CA ALA A 13 7.28 10.20 -15.95
C ALA A 13 5.83 10.22 -16.45
N SER A 14 4.95 9.42 -15.85
CA SER A 14 3.53 9.36 -16.23
C SER A 14 2.76 10.63 -15.87
N VAL A 15 3.09 11.31 -14.76
CA VAL A 15 2.52 12.64 -14.43
C VAL A 15 2.97 13.67 -15.45
N LEU A 16 4.26 13.67 -15.85
CA LEU A 16 4.77 14.56 -16.90
C LEU A 16 4.07 14.33 -18.25
N VAL A 17 3.88 13.07 -18.65
CA VAL A 17 3.18 12.68 -19.88
C VAL A 17 1.71 13.09 -19.83
N LEU A 18 1.02 12.86 -18.71
CA LEU A 18 -0.37 13.28 -18.52
C LEU A 18 -0.50 14.80 -18.56
N HIS A 19 0.40 15.53 -17.91
CA HIS A 19 0.43 16.99 -17.97
C HIS A 19 0.60 17.47 -19.42
N PHE A 20 1.55 16.90 -20.17
CA PHE A 20 1.73 17.21 -21.59
C PHE A 20 0.46 16.89 -22.41
N ALA A 21 -0.21 15.77 -22.17
CA ALA A 21 -1.44 15.42 -22.87
C ALA A 21 -2.57 16.44 -22.62
N VAL A 22 -2.65 16.96 -21.39
CA VAL A 22 -3.68 17.92 -20.95
C VAL A 22 -3.40 19.33 -21.48
N TRP A 23 -2.14 19.79 -21.39
CA TRP A 23 -1.75 21.18 -21.66
C TRP A 23 -1.03 21.39 -22.99
N ARG A 24 -0.64 20.31 -23.67
CA ARG A 24 0.13 20.30 -24.93
C ARG A 24 1.44 21.08 -24.87
N ARG A 25 2.05 21.13 -23.69
CA ARG A 25 3.34 21.78 -23.43
C ARG A 25 4.13 21.04 -22.37
N TRP A 26 5.44 21.08 -22.51
CA TRP A 26 6.34 20.60 -21.46
C TRP A 26 6.49 21.66 -20.37
N SER A 27 6.57 21.20 -19.13
CA SER A 27 6.70 22.03 -17.93
C SER A 27 7.49 21.25 -16.89
N VAL A 28 8.23 21.97 -16.04
CA VAL A 28 8.86 21.38 -14.84
C VAL A 28 7.87 21.29 -13.68
N TRP A 29 6.71 21.92 -13.78
CA TRP A 29 5.67 21.91 -12.76
C TRP A 29 5.29 20.49 -12.28
N PRO A 30 5.17 19.49 -13.18
CA PRO A 30 4.79 18.13 -12.76
C PRO A 30 5.81 17.42 -11.87
N LEU A 31 7.05 17.93 -11.77
CA LEU A 31 8.05 17.40 -10.85
C LEU A 31 7.58 17.48 -9.39
N LEU A 32 6.62 18.36 -9.05
CA LEU A 32 6.01 18.39 -7.72
C LEU A 32 5.35 17.06 -7.31
N ALA A 33 5.00 16.19 -8.25
CA ALA A 33 4.54 14.84 -7.91
C ALA A 33 5.61 13.99 -7.20
N ALA A 34 6.89 14.40 -7.21
CA ALA A 34 7.95 13.73 -6.48
C ALA A 34 7.68 13.69 -4.98
N PHE A 35 6.96 14.69 -4.43
CA PHE A 35 6.54 14.69 -3.03
C PHE A 35 5.58 13.54 -2.70
N ALA A 36 4.82 13.04 -3.68
CA ALA A 36 3.91 11.92 -3.54
C ALA A 36 4.51 10.57 -3.98
N SER A 37 5.76 10.53 -4.46
CA SER A 37 6.37 9.32 -5.07
C SER A 37 6.67 8.19 -4.09
N HIS A 38 6.66 8.47 -2.79
CA HIS A 38 6.97 7.54 -1.72
C HIS A 38 5.91 7.67 -0.62
N HIS A 39 4.66 7.57 -1.06
CA HIS A 39 3.45 7.63 -0.26
C HIS A 39 3.27 6.38 0.61
N MET A 40 2.22 6.36 1.43
CA MET A 40 2.05 5.33 2.45
C MET A 40 1.86 3.92 1.88
N ALA A 41 1.08 3.78 0.80
CA ALA A 41 0.93 2.49 0.11
C ALA A 41 2.27 1.97 -0.46
N PHE A 42 3.20 2.86 -0.83
CA PHE A 42 4.53 2.45 -1.26
C PHE A 42 5.32 1.81 -0.11
N ALA A 43 5.35 2.43 1.07
CA ALA A 43 6.17 1.89 2.15
C ALA A 43 5.51 0.71 2.89
N TYR A 44 4.20 0.52 2.77
CA TYR A 44 3.53 -0.73 3.16
C TYR A 44 3.82 -1.90 2.20
N GLY A 45 4.54 -1.67 1.10
CA GLY A 45 4.89 -2.73 0.17
C GLY A 45 3.71 -3.21 -0.68
N PHE A 46 2.73 -2.35 -0.98
CA PHE A 46 1.68 -2.66 -1.96
C PHE A 46 2.23 -2.59 -3.39
N GLU A 47 3.24 -3.40 -3.68
CA GLU A 47 4.06 -3.32 -4.90
C GLU A 47 3.23 -3.40 -6.17
N ASN A 48 2.26 -4.33 -6.21
CA ASN A 48 1.31 -4.48 -7.29
C ASN A 48 0.49 -3.20 -7.54
N TYR A 49 0.01 -2.53 -6.49
CA TYR A 49 -0.69 -1.26 -6.59
C TYR A 49 0.21 -0.13 -7.10
N VAL A 50 1.41 0.00 -6.53
CA VAL A 50 2.36 1.06 -6.90
C VAL A 50 2.80 0.90 -8.35
N LEU A 51 3.02 -0.33 -8.82
CA LEU A 51 3.32 -0.63 -10.23
C LEU A 51 2.15 -0.32 -11.17
N ALA A 52 0.91 -0.36 -10.67
CA ALA A 52 -0.28 -0.02 -11.45
C ALA A 52 -0.55 1.49 -11.54
N MET A 53 0.01 2.31 -10.64
CA MET A 53 -0.22 3.76 -10.64
C MET A 53 0.28 4.48 -11.91
N PRO A 54 1.51 4.25 -12.42
CA PRO A 54 1.95 4.89 -13.65
C PRO A 54 1.09 4.54 -14.88
N PRO A 55 0.75 3.25 -15.13
CA PRO A 55 -0.20 2.89 -16.17
C PRO A 55 -1.52 3.65 -16.07
N VAL A 56 -2.13 3.82 -14.89
CA VAL A 56 -3.36 4.63 -14.73
C VAL A 56 -3.21 6.02 -15.31
N LEU A 57 -2.11 6.72 -14.99
CA LEU A 57 -1.86 8.07 -15.46
C LEU A 57 -1.56 8.12 -16.96
N LEU A 58 -0.87 7.12 -17.50
CA LEU A 58 -0.63 6.98 -18.94
C LEU A 58 -1.92 6.70 -19.71
N VAL A 59 -2.82 5.86 -19.19
CA VAL A 59 -4.13 5.62 -19.82
C VAL A 59 -4.97 6.88 -19.82
N LEU A 60 -4.95 7.66 -18.73
CA LEU A 60 -5.57 8.99 -18.72
C LEU A 60 -4.91 9.93 -19.74
N ALA A 61 -3.60 9.87 -19.94
CA ALA A 61 -2.93 10.67 -20.96
C ALA A 61 -3.43 10.31 -22.36
N VAL A 62 -3.55 9.01 -22.66
CA VAL A 62 -4.15 8.52 -23.92
C VAL A 62 -5.59 8.98 -24.06
N TRP A 63 -6.39 8.94 -22.99
CA TRP A 63 -7.76 9.45 -22.98
C TRP A 63 -7.84 10.93 -23.41
N PHE A 64 -6.97 11.78 -22.86
CA PHE A 64 -6.89 13.19 -23.25
C PHE A 64 -6.38 13.40 -24.69
N THR A 65 -5.41 12.59 -25.15
CA THR A 65 -4.90 12.74 -26.52
C THR A 65 -5.92 12.30 -27.58
N MET A 66 -6.75 11.31 -27.25
CA MET A 66 -7.82 10.79 -28.11
C MET A 66 -9.14 11.59 -28.04
N ALA A 67 -9.15 12.77 -27.42
CA ALA A 67 -10.36 13.58 -27.29
C ALA A 67 -11.03 13.92 -28.64
N GLY A 68 -10.26 14.01 -29.73
CA GLY A 68 -10.76 14.26 -31.09
C GLY A 68 -11.05 12.99 -31.91
N CYS A 69 -10.81 11.80 -31.36
CA CYS A 69 -11.07 10.54 -32.05
C CYS A 69 -12.54 10.11 -31.88
N GLY A 70 -13.06 9.36 -32.85
CA GLY A 70 -14.39 8.76 -32.75
C GLY A 70 -14.51 7.76 -31.57
N PRO A 71 -15.73 7.50 -31.08
CA PRO A 71 -15.98 6.69 -29.89
C PRO A 71 -15.47 5.25 -30.03
N VAL A 72 -15.53 4.67 -31.23
CA VAL A 72 -15.04 3.30 -31.49
C VAL A 72 -13.52 3.21 -31.34
N ALA A 73 -12.78 4.15 -31.92
CA ALA A 73 -11.31 4.17 -31.79
C ALA A 73 -10.89 4.33 -30.32
N ARG A 74 -11.58 5.21 -29.58
CA ARG A 74 -11.37 5.37 -28.13
C ARG A 74 -11.66 4.08 -27.38
N LEU A 75 -12.77 3.40 -27.68
CA LEU A 75 -13.08 2.11 -27.05
C LEU A 75 -11.99 1.07 -27.33
N LEU A 76 -11.61 0.88 -28.59
CA LEU A 76 -10.61 -0.11 -29.00
C LEU A 76 -9.25 0.12 -28.34
N ALA A 77 -8.89 1.38 -28.04
CA ALA A 77 -7.68 1.70 -27.29
C ALA A 77 -7.87 1.53 -25.77
N MET A 78 -9.00 2.00 -25.21
CA MET A 78 -9.21 2.04 -23.76
C MET A 78 -9.50 0.66 -23.15
N VAL A 79 -10.20 -0.22 -23.85
CA VAL A 79 -10.50 -1.59 -23.37
C VAL A 79 -9.23 -2.37 -23.01
N PRO A 80 -8.26 -2.58 -23.92
CA PRO A 80 -7.06 -3.35 -23.60
C PRO A 80 -6.19 -2.65 -22.55
N LEU A 81 -6.10 -1.33 -22.60
CA LEU A 81 -5.33 -0.55 -21.62
C LEU A 81 -5.92 -0.63 -20.20
N ALA A 82 -7.24 -0.50 -20.08
CA ALA A 82 -7.92 -0.64 -18.80
C ALA A 82 -7.89 -2.10 -18.31
N GLY A 83 -7.99 -3.08 -19.22
CA GLY A 83 -7.77 -4.50 -18.92
C GLY A 83 -6.37 -4.77 -18.36
N ALA A 84 -5.34 -4.16 -18.94
CA ALA A 84 -3.98 -4.25 -18.40
C ALA A 84 -3.87 -3.65 -16.99
N VAL A 85 -4.47 -2.48 -16.74
CA VAL A 85 -4.52 -1.88 -15.39
C VAL A 85 -5.26 -2.77 -14.40
N TYR A 86 -6.35 -3.42 -14.84
CA TYR A 86 -7.11 -4.36 -14.00
C TYR A 86 -6.27 -5.58 -13.60
N VAL A 87 -5.56 -6.19 -14.56
CA VAL A 87 -4.65 -7.31 -14.30
C VAL A 87 -3.54 -6.92 -13.34
N LEU A 88 -3.03 -5.69 -13.44
CA LEU A 88 -2.04 -5.18 -12.49
C LEU A 88 -2.64 -4.97 -11.08
N HIS A 89 -3.77 -4.27 -10.99
CA HIS A 89 -4.43 -4.02 -9.71
C HIS A 89 -5.87 -3.52 -9.81
N VAL A 90 -6.81 -4.22 -9.13
CA VAL A 90 -8.24 -3.87 -9.11
C VAL A 90 -8.53 -2.46 -8.58
N TYR A 91 -7.88 -2.01 -7.51
CA TYR A 91 -8.08 -0.66 -6.98
C TYR A 91 -7.54 0.44 -7.91
N ALA A 92 -6.47 0.19 -8.65
CA ALA A 92 -5.94 1.15 -9.62
C ALA A 92 -6.90 1.27 -10.81
N PHE A 93 -7.48 0.15 -11.24
CA PHE A 93 -8.54 0.11 -12.24
C PHE A 93 -9.81 0.86 -11.79
N ALA A 94 -10.27 0.64 -10.55
CA ALA A 94 -11.41 1.35 -9.99
C ALA A 94 -11.17 2.87 -9.95
N PHE A 95 -9.95 3.29 -9.58
CA PHE A 95 -9.55 4.69 -9.63
C PHE A 95 -9.59 5.25 -11.05
N LEU A 96 -9.00 4.55 -12.03
CA LEU A 96 -9.00 4.96 -13.44
C LEU A 96 -10.43 5.17 -13.96
N PHE A 97 -11.31 4.20 -13.71
CA PHE A 97 -12.71 4.28 -14.11
C PHE A 97 -13.42 5.47 -13.46
N GLY A 98 -13.28 5.64 -12.14
CA GLY A 98 -13.84 6.76 -11.41
C GLY A 98 -13.33 8.11 -11.93
N ALA A 99 -12.04 8.19 -12.26
CA ALA A 99 -11.43 9.39 -12.84
C ALA A 99 -12.05 9.74 -14.19
N ILE A 100 -12.17 8.76 -15.10
CA ILE A 100 -12.78 8.97 -16.43
C ILE A 100 -14.26 9.39 -16.29
N ALA A 101 -15.03 8.70 -15.45
CA ALA A 101 -16.44 9.01 -15.24
C ALA A 101 -16.65 10.43 -14.71
N LEU A 102 -15.87 10.84 -13.70
CA LEU A 102 -15.97 12.18 -13.13
C LEU A 102 -15.40 13.27 -14.05
N LEU A 103 -14.40 12.95 -14.89
CA LEU A 103 -13.90 13.86 -15.92
C LEU A 103 -14.98 14.15 -16.97
N GLU A 104 -15.66 13.11 -17.48
CA GLU A 104 -16.76 13.28 -18.43
C GLU A 104 -17.92 14.06 -17.82
N ALA A 105 -18.29 13.76 -16.56
CA ALA A 105 -19.29 14.55 -15.83
C ALA A 105 -18.88 16.03 -15.73
N GLY A 106 -17.59 16.30 -15.44
CA GLY A 106 -17.01 17.63 -15.41
C GLY A 106 -17.06 18.37 -16.74
N PHE A 107 -16.73 17.70 -17.84
CA PHE A 107 -16.81 18.29 -19.18
C PHE A 107 -18.25 18.53 -19.64
N TRP A 108 -19.17 17.62 -19.29
CA TRP A 108 -20.59 17.77 -19.55
C TRP A 108 -21.18 18.96 -18.79
N TRP A 109 -20.91 19.06 -17.48
CA TRP A 109 -21.37 20.16 -16.63
C TRP A 109 -20.92 21.54 -17.14
N ARG A 110 -19.73 21.62 -17.72
CA ARG A 110 -19.17 22.86 -18.31
C ARG A 110 -19.70 23.16 -19.73
N GLY A 111 -20.70 22.44 -20.22
CA GLY A 111 -21.27 22.63 -21.56
C GLY A 111 -20.33 22.21 -22.70
N ARG A 112 -19.19 21.59 -22.39
CA ARG A 112 -18.25 21.04 -23.38
C ARG A 112 -18.61 19.59 -23.77
N GLY A 113 -19.60 19.01 -23.12
CA GLY A 113 -20.15 17.68 -23.43
C GLY A 113 -20.93 17.56 -24.75
N ARG A 114 -21.22 18.68 -25.44
CA ARG A 114 -21.87 18.65 -26.77
C ARG A 114 -21.00 18.02 -27.87
N VAL A 115 -19.69 17.87 -27.62
CA VAL A 115 -18.76 17.20 -28.55
C VAL A 115 -18.66 15.68 -28.28
N SER A 116 -19.18 15.15 -27.16
CA SER A 116 -18.83 13.80 -26.69
C SER A 116 -19.94 12.74 -26.67
N GLY A 117 -21.19 12.99 -27.08
CA GLY A 117 -22.19 11.89 -27.14
C GLY A 117 -22.32 11.10 -25.80
N PHE A 118 -22.32 11.83 -24.68
CA PHE A 118 -22.29 11.38 -23.28
C PHE A 118 -22.89 10.00 -22.95
N PRO A 119 -24.11 9.62 -23.38
CA PRO A 119 -24.65 8.29 -23.07
C PRO A 119 -23.82 7.15 -23.67
N LEU A 120 -23.24 7.31 -24.86
CA LEU A 120 -22.43 6.27 -25.48
C LEU A 120 -21.10 6.11 -24.74
N HIS A 121 -20.40 7.20 -24.39
CA HIS A 121 -19.16 7.10 -23.62
C HIS A 121 -19.39 6.54 -22.21
N ALA A 122 -20.48 6.90 -21.54
CA ALA A 122 -20.85 6.32 -20.25
C ALA A 122 -21.13 4.80 -20.36
N VAL A 123 -21.80 4.36 -21.44
CA VAL A 123 -22.01 2.94 -21.74
C VAL A 123 -20.71 2.22 -22.05
N LEU A 124 -19.80 2.84 -22.82
CA LEU A 124 -18.49 2.27 -23.17
C LEU A 124 -17.59 2.11 -21.93
N VAL A 125 -17.59 3.13 -21.06
CA VAL A 125 -16.95 3.10 -19.75
C VAL A 125 -17.56 1.96 -18.92
N ALA A 126 -18.90 1.87 -18.84
CA ALA A 126 -19.58 0.77 -18.16
C ALA A 126 -19.24 -0.62 -18.73
N CYS A 127 -19.16 -0.80 -20.06
CA CYS A 127 -18.77 -2.07 -20.69
C CYS A 127 -17.35 -2.50 -20.31
N VAL A 128 -16.40 -1.54 -20.23
CA VAL A 128 -15.03 -1.80 -19.75
C VAL A 128 -15.01 -2.22 -18.27
N ALA A 129 -15.92 -1.70 -17.44
CA ALA A 129 -16.03 -2.07 -16.03
C ALA A 129 -16.79 -3.38 -15.78
N ILE A 130 -17.77 -3.70 -16.63
CA ILE A 130 -18.58 -4.91 -16.49
C ILE A 130 -17.73 -6.17 -16.66
N GLY A 131 -16.75 -6.19 -17.56
CA GLY A 131 -15.88 -7.36 -17.76
C GLY A 131 -15.13 -7.76 -16.48
N PRO A 132 -14.32 -6.88 -15.89
CA PRO A 132 -13.67 -7.09 -14.59
C PRO A 132 -14.65 -7.36 -13.44
N ALA A 133 -15.77 -6.64 -13.36
CA ALA A 133 -16.78 -6.86 -12.32
C ALA A 133 -17.41 -8.26 -12.43
N LEU A 134 -17.70 -8.70 -13.65
CA LEU A 134 -18.22 -10.04 -13.94
C LEU A 134 -17.16 -11.10 -13.65
N HIS A 135 -15.89 -10.86 -14.01
CA HIS A 135 -14.79 -11.75 -13.66
C HIS A 135 -14.67 -11.89 -12.14
N LEU A 136 -14.62 -10.77 -11.39
CA LEU A 136 -14.56 -10.79 -9.93
C LEU A 136 -15.77 -11.51 -9.32
N PHE A 137 -16.97 -11.26 -9.86
CA PHE A 137 -18.19 -11.94 -9.44
C PHE A 137 -18.10 -13.46 -9.67
N VAL A 138 -17.67 -13.90 -10.85
CA VAL A 138 -17.51 -15.32 -11.19
C VAL A 138 -16.45 -15.99 -10.32
N VAL A 139 -15.29 -15.34 -10.13
CA VAL A 139 -14.23 -15.87 -9.25
C VAL A 139 -14.74 -15.98 -7.83
N ALA A 140 -15.32 -14.91 -7.28
CA ALA A 140 -15.84 -14.91 -5.91
C ALA A 140 -16.97 -15.93 -5.69
N ALA A 141 -17.84 -16.13 -6.68
CA ALA A 141 -18.91 -17.13 -6.63
C ALA A 141 -18.39 -18.56 -6.77
N GLY A 142 -17.25 -18.77 -7.45
CA GLY A 142 -16.64 -20.08 -7.67
C GLY A 142 -15.69 -20.55 -6.57
N THR A 143 -15.17 -19.63 -5.75
CA THR A 143 -14.26 -19.96 -4.64
C THR A 143 -15.03 -20.26 -3.35
N ALA A 144 -15.41 -21.53 -3.18
CA ALA A 144 -15.86 -22.03 -1.88
C ALA A 144 -14.71 -21.91 -0.86
N GLY A 145 -14.81 -20.99 0.10
CA GLY A 145 -13.82 -20.82 1.16
C GLY A 145 -13.29 -19.40 1.38
N ILE A 146 -13.65 -18.42 0.55
CA ILE A 146 -13.40 -17.01 0.91
C ILE A 146 -14.46 -16.61 1.95
N GLU A 147 -14.12 -16.71 3.23
CA GLU A 147 -14.94 -16.06 4.26
C GLU A 147 -15.00 -14.56 3.93
N PRO A 148 -16.20 -13.93 3.92
CA PRO A 148 -16.31 -12.50 3.67
C PRO A 148 -15.62 -11.77 4.81
N GLY A 149 -14.37 -11.35 4.57
CA GLY A 149 -13.61 -10.60 5.56
C GLY A 149 -14.31 -9.29 5.92
N ALA A 150 -14.00 -8.77 7.10
CA ALA A 150 -14.67 -7.58 7.61
C ALA A 150 -14.53 -6.38 6.63
N THR A 151 -15.62 -5.62 6.52
CA THR A 151 -15.59 -4.29 5.91
C THR A 151 -15.68 -3.25 7.01
N GLU A 152 -14.64 -2.44 7.15
CA GLU A 152 -14.51 -1.49 8.25
C GLU A 152 -14.15 -0.12 7.71
N MET A 153 -14.94 0.89 8.07
CA MET A 153 -14.73 2.25 7.59
C MET A 153 -13.56 2.95 8.30
N GLY A 154 -13.20 2.54 9.52
CA GLY A 154 -12.27 3.27 10.37
C GLY A 154 -12.85 4.59 10.93
N GLY A 155 -12.23 5.11 11.99
CA GLY A 155 -12.66 6.37 12.64
C GLY A 155 -12.12 7.65 11.98
N MET A 156 -12.49 8.82 12.53
CA MET A 156 -12.08 10.13 12.00
C MET A 156 -10.56 10.31 11.96
N LEU A 157 -9.84 9.88 13.00
CA LEU A 157 -8.37 9.97 13.05
C LEU A 157 -7.70 9.20 11.89
N ARG A 158 -8.29 8.05 11.52
CA ARG A 158 -7.84 7.27 10.37
C ARG A 158 -8.05 8.05 9.07
N ARG A 159 -9.20 8.72 8.90
CA ARG A 159 -9.48 9.57 7.73
C ARG A 159 -8.49 10.73 7.59
N LEU A 160 -8.13 11.36 8.70
CA LEU A 160 -7.08 12.38 8.73
C LEU A 160 -5.73 11.79 8.32
N THR A 161 -5.39 10.62 8.82
CA THR A 161 -4.15 9.90 8.45
C THR A 161 -4.12 9.55 6.96
N VAL A 162 -5.24 9.09 6.41
CA VAL A 162 -5.38 8.79 4.97
C VAL A 162 -5.18 10.04 4.12
N ALA A 163 -5.69 11.20 4.54
CA ALA A 163 -5.47 12.46 3.83
C ALA A 163 -3.99 12.85 3.76
N LEU A 164 -3.20 12.45 4.77
CA LEU A 164 -1.74 12.65 4.82
C LEU A 164 -0.94 11.55 4.11
N SER A 165 -1.59 10.45 3.72
CA SER A 165 -0.94 9.29 3.10
C SER A 165 -0.08 9.57 1.85
N PRO A 166 -0.32 10.61 1.02
CA PRO A 166 0.60 10.94 -0.07
C PRO A 166 1.99 11.35 0.41
N PHE A 167 2.10 11.91 1.62
CA PHE A 167 3.32 12.55 2.14
C PHE A 167 3.96 11.76 3.29
N THR A 168 3.25 10.78 3.85
CA THR A 168 3.78 9.90 4.89
C THR A 168 4.28 8.61 4.24
N ALA A 169 5.54 8.24 4.48
CA ALA A 169 6.06 6.97 4.00
C ALA A 169 5.46 5.80 4.80
N LEU A 170 5.53 5.85 6.12
CA LEU A 170 5.25 4.68 6.95
C LEU A 170 4.05 4.94 7.86
N GLY A 171 3.10 4.00 7.88
CA GLY A 171 1.79 4.19 8.50
C GLY A 171 1.81 4.25 10.02
N GLN A 172 0.71 4.78 10.55
CA GLN A 172 0.51 5.17 11.96
C GLN A 172 1.44 6.35 12.36
N PRO A 173 1.20 7.57 11.85
CA PRO A 173 1.95 8.78 12.24
C PRO A 173 1.95 9.09 13.76
N TYR A 174 1.12 8.38 14.53
CA TYR A 174 1.09 8.44 16.00
C TYR A 174 2.22 7.63 16.67
N LEU A 175 2.93 6.75 15.95
CA LEU A 175 4.00 5.92 16.52
C LEU A 175 5.40 6.52 16.36
N ASP A 176 5.61 7.43 15.41
CA ASP A 176 6.89 8.13 15.22
C ASP A 176 6.71 9.63 14.92
N PRO A 177 7.02 10.53 15.88
CA PRO A 177 7.00 11.98 15.68
C PRO A 177 7.90 12.46 14.52
N GLY A 178 8.96 11.72 14.18
CA GLY A 178 9.86 12.01 13.07
C GLY A 178 9.16 11.95 11.71
N VAL A 179 8.35 10.90 11.48
CA VAL A 179 7.57 10.74 10.25
C VAL A 179 6.58 11.89 10.06
N LEU A 180 5.92 12.30 11.15
CA LEU A 180 4.99 13.43 11.11
C LEU A 180 5.69 14.76 10.79
N ARG A 181 6.89 14.99 11.34
CA ARG A 181 7.70 16.19 11.03
C ARG A 181 8.10 16.24 9.56
N VAL A 182 8.51 15.11 8.98
CA VAL A 182 8.86 15.03 7.55
C VAL A 182 7.65 15.27 6.67
N ALA A 183 6.51 14.62 6.97
CA ALA A 183 5.27 14.83 6.22
C ALA A 183 4.79 16.29 6.33
N ALA A 184 4.83 16.88 7.54
CA ALA A 184 4.50 18.28 7.75
C ALA A 184 5.42 19.21 6.93
N LEU A 185 6.73 18.95 6.92
CA LEU A 185 7.68 19.72 6.11
C LEU A 185 7.37 19.62 4.61
N GLN A 186 7.01 18.44 4.11
CA GLN A 186 6.64 18.25 2.71
C GLN A 186 5.33 18.97 2.35
N ILE A 187 4.32 18.89 3.21
CA ILE A 187 3.04 19.58 3.03
C ILE A 187 3.26 21.09 3.05
N VAL A 188 4.03 21.61 4.01
CA VAL A 188 4.37 23.03 4.11
C VAL A 188 5.17 23.48 2.89
N ALA A 189 6.18 22.72 2.46
CA ALA A 189 6.94 23.01 1.25
C ALA A 189 6.05 23.07 0.01
N MET A 190 5.19 22.06 -0.19
CA MET A 190 4.28 22.01 -1.33
C MET A 190 3.27 23.17 -1.28
N ALA A 191 2.70 23.47 -0.11
CA ALA A 191 1.77 24.58 0.09
C ALA A 191 2.43 25.94 -0.15
N MET A 192 3.67 26.14 0.29
CA MET A 192 4.44 27.35 0.03
C MET A 192 4.73 27.50 -1.46
N ILE A 193 5.23 26.45 -2.13
CA ILE A 193 5.49 26.48 -3.57
C ILE A 193 4.21 26.80 -4.33
N TRP A 194 3.10 26.15 -3.98
CA TRP A 194 1.80 26.38 -4.59
C TRP A 194 1.27 27.80 -4.34
N GLY A 195 1.38 28.29 -3.10
CA GLY A 195 0.95 29.64 -2.70
C GLY A 195 1.74 30.74 -3.42
N ILE A 196 3.07 30.61 -3.45
CA ILE A 196 3.95 31.51 -4.20
C ILE A 196 3.62 31.45 -5.69
N ALA A 197 3.46 30.25 -6.25
CA ALA A 197 3.12 30.09 -7.66
C ALA A 197 1.79 30.76 -8.01
N ARG A 198 0.77 30.56 -7.17
CA ARG A 198 -0.55 31.18 -7.33
C ARG A 198 -0.48 32.70 -7.24
N ALA A 199 0.25 33.24 -6.27
CA ALA A 199 0.36 34.67 -6.04
C ALA A 199 1.19 35.41 -7.11
N ARG A 200 2.27 34.78 -7.61
CA ARG A 200 3.25 35.43 -8.50
C ARG A 200 3.03 35.15 -9.98
N PHE A 201 2.56 33.95 -10.34
CA PHE A 201 2.51 33.49 -11.73
C PHE A 201 1.12 33.09 -12.20
N GLY A 202 0.16 32.97 -11.27
CA GLY A 202 -1.14 32.36 -11.53
C GLY A 202 -1.01 30.84 -11.70
N VAL A 203 -1.87 30.10 -10.99
CA VAL A 203 -2.02 28.65 -11.20
C VAL A 203 -3.31 28.43 -11.96
N ALA A 204 -3.20 27.90 -13.17
CA ALA A 204 -4.35 27.48 -13.95
C ALA A 204 -4.68 26.02 -13.59
N ILE A 205 -5.97 25.71 -13.43
CA ILE A 205 -6.46 24.34 -13.35
C ILE A 205 -7.27 24.10 -14.61
N ARG A 206 -7.06 22.96 -15.28
CA ARG A 206 -7.77 22.64 -16.52
C ARG A 206 -9.28 22.65 -16.29
N ASP A 207 -10.00 23.46 -17.06
CA ASP A 207 -11.46 23.48 -17.01
C ASP A 207 -12.08 22.08 -17.14
N GLY A 208 -13.04 21.78 -16.28
CA GLY A 208 -13.75 20.50 -16.26
C GLY A 208 -13.08 19.41 -15.43
N THR A 209 -11.81 19.55 -15.04
CA THR A 209 -11.14 18.53 -14.21
C THR A 209 -11.42 18.68 -12.71
N ALA A 210 -11.96 19.82 -12.27
CA ALA A 210 -12.27 20.08 -10.87
C ALA A 210 -13.25 19.06 -10.28
N ILE A 211 -14.27 18.64 -11.05
CA ILE A 211 -15.24 17.62 -10.59
C ILE A 211 -14.52 16.28 -10.35
N ALA A 212 -13.60 15.87 -11.23
CA ALA A 212 -12.79 14.68 -11.03
C ALA A 212 -11.91 14.77 -9.78
N LEU A 213 -11.21 15.89 -9.57
CA LEU A 213 -10.35 16.07 -8.40
C LEU A 213 -11.14 16.01 -7.09
N TRP A 214 -12.23 16.77 -6.98
CA TRP A 214 -13.05 16.78 -5.76
C TRP A 214 -13.83 15.48 -5.56
N GLY A 215 -14.35 14.89 -6.63
CA GLY A 215 -15.05 13.61 -6.57
C GLY A 215 -14.14 12.47 -6.14
N LEU A 216 -12.93 12.36 -6.71
CA LEU A 216 -11.96 11.34 -6.31
C LEU A 216 -11.43 11.57 -4.89
N LEU A 217 -11.25 12.83 -4.47
CA LEU A 217 -10.92 13.14 -3.08
C LEU A 217 -12.03 12.69 -2.13
N ALA A 218 -13.29 12.99 -2.46
CA ALA A 218 -14.44 12.54 -1.68
C ALA A 218 -14.53 11.01 -1.62
N VAL A 219 -14.33 10.32 -2.76
CA VAL A 219 -14.26 8.85 -2.81
C VAL A 219 -13.15 8.35 -1.89
N SER A 220 -11.96 8.93 -1.94
CA SER A 220 -10.83 8.54 -1.08
C SER A 220 -11.15 8.64 0.42
N LEU A 221 -12.04 9.57 0.81
CA LEU A 221 -12.47 9.76 2.19
C LEU A 221 -13.59 8.80 2.62
N VAL A 222 -14.26 8.12 1.69
CA VAL A 222 -15.33 7.14 1.99
C VAL A 222 -14.94 5.70 1.69
N VAL A 223 -13.85 5.44 0.95
CA VAL A 223 -13.30 4.09 0.78
C VAL A 223 -13.02 3.48 2.16
N PRO A 224 -13.47 2.27 2.50
CA PRO A 224 -13.27 1.70 3.82
C PRO A 224 -11.79 1.44 4.13
N ALA A 225 -11.42 1.42 5.41
CA ALA A 225 -10.07 1.04 5.83
C ALA A 225 -9.80 -0.44 5.50
N ASN A 226 -10.77 -1.30 5.76
CA ASN A 226 -10.75 -2.72 5.38
C ASN A 226 -11.93 -3.02 4.45
N PHE A 227 -11.71 -3.71 3.34
CA PHE A 227 -12.79 -4.11 2.43
C PHE A 227 -12.67 -5.59 2.11
N ALA A 228 -13.69 -6.37 2.45
CA ALA A 228 -13.69 -7.82 2.25
C ALA A 228 -12.41 -8.49 2.79
N GLY A 229 -11.94 -8.07 3.97
CA GLY A 229 -10.71 -8.59 4.59
C GLY A 229 -9.40 -8.00 4.06
N VAL A 230 -9.43 -7.23 2.97
CA VAL A 230 -8.25 -6.53 2.46
C VAL A 230 -8.03 -5.28 3.29
N ALA A 231 -6.87 -5.18 3.95
CA ALA A 231 -6.54 -4.04 4.79
C ALA A 231 -5.99 -2.83 4.01
N LEU A 232 -6.06 -1.66 4.67
CA LEU A 232 -5.53 -0.37 4.25
C LEU A 232 -5.99 0.02 2.82
N THR A 233 -7.26 -0.16 2.49
CA THR A 233 -7.74 0.12 1.12
C THR A 233 -7.89 1.61 0.84
N ASP A 234 -8.18 2.37 1.90
CA ASP A 234 -8.33 3.82 1.95
C ASP A 234 -7.07 4.62 1.56
N ILE A 235 -5.88 4.06 1.77
CA ILE A 235 -4.60 4.78 1.58
C ILE A 235 -4.14 4.80 0.11
N ARG A 236 -4.83 4.07 -0.76
CA ARG A 236 -4.41 3.83 -2.15
C ARG A 236 -4.67 5.07 -3.01
N PHE A 237 -5.86 5.65 -2.93
CA PHE A 237 -6.30 6.70 -3.86
C PHE A 237 -5.67 8.09 -3.66
N PRO A 238 -5.41 8.58 -2.43
CA PRO A 238 -4.96 9.95 -2.22
C PRO A 238 -3.70 10.34 -3.00
N ALA A 239 -2.73 9.41 -3.13
CA ALA A 239 -1.49 9.69 -3.86
C ALA A 239 -1.75 9.95 -5.36
N LEU A 240 -2.64 9.17 -5.98
CA LEU A 240 -3.07 9.42 -7.36
C LEU A 240 -3.85 10.73 -7.48
N VAL A 241 -4.67 11.10 -6.50
CA VAL A 241 -5.37 12.41 -6.49
C VAL A 241 -4.37 13.57 -6.50
N VAL A 242 -3.30 13.50 -5.70
CA VAL A 242 -2.23 14.51 -5.70
C VAL A 242 -1.53 14.55 -7.08
N CYS A 243 -1.25 13.38 -7.66
CA CYS A 243 -0.67 13.30 -9.00
C CYS A 243 -1.57 13.96 -10.07
N LEU A 244 -2.88 13.72 -10.02
CA LEU A 244 -3.85 14.36 -10.91
C LEU A 244 -3.94 15.87 -10.68
N LEU A 245 -3.93 16.33 -9.43
CA LEU A 245 -3.94 17.76 -9.11
C LEU A 245 -2.72 18.45 -9.75
N VAL A 246 -1.55 17.85 -9.64
CA VAL A 246 -0.31 18.35 -10.24
C VAL A 246 -0.39 18.30 -11.77
N ALA A 247 -0.85 17.19 -12.36
CA ALA A 247 -0.94 17.06 -13.82
C ALA A 247 -1.97 18.01 -14.45
N PHE A 248 -3.12 18.20 -13.79
CA PHE A 248 -4.21 19.08 -14.24
C PHE A 248 -4.02 20.55 -13.87
N SER A 249 -2.96 20.88 -13.14
CA SER A 249 -2.57 22.27 -12.88
C SER A 249 -1.36 22.66 -13.71
N ASP A 250 -1.23 23.96 -13.92
CA ASP A 250 -0.19 24.51 -14.76
C ASP A 250 0.20 25.93 -14.36
N VAL A 251 1.48 26.25 -14.51
CA VAL A 251 2.08 27.50 -14.05
C VAL A 251 3.05 28.08 -15.10
N ARG A 252 2.89 29.39 -15.29
CA ARG A 252 3.74 30.37 -15.98
C ARG A 252 5.15 30.61 -15.43
N LEU A 253 5.99 29.61 -15.14
CA LEU A 253 7.29 29.88 -14.50
C LEU A 253 8.30 30.57 -15.44
N SER A 254 9.07 31.52 -14.91
CA SER A 254 10.27 32.04 -15.59
C SER A 254 11.35 30.95 -15.68
N ARG A 255 12.27 31.04 -16.65
CA ARG A 255 13.36 30.05 -16.83
C ARG A 255 14.18 29.85 -15.56
N ALA A 256 14.51 30.93 -14.85
CA ALA A 256 15.25 30.86 -13.60
C ALA A 256 14.47 30.12 -12.51
N CYS A 257 13.19 30.45 -12.31
CA CYS A 257 12.33 29.77 -11.34
C CYS A 257 12.13 28.28 -11.69
N ALA A 258 11.99 27.97 -12.97
CA ALA A 258 11.86 26.60 -13.45
C ALA A 258 13.12 25.76 -13.17
N VAL A 259 14.31 26.32 -13.43
CA VAL A 259 15.59 25.65 -13.11
C VAL A 259 15.74 25.45 -11.60
N VAL A 260 15.47 26.48 -10.79
CA VAL A 260 15.53 26.37 -9.32
C VAL A 260 14.57 25.29 -8.81
N LEU A 261 13.32 25.28 -9.29
CA LEU A 261 12.35 24.26 -8.91
C LEU A 261 12.83 22.86 -9.31
N ALA A 262 13.30 22.68 -10.55
CA ALA A 262 13.77 21.39 -11.04
C ALA A 262 14.97 20.89 -10.22
N VAL A 263 15.97 21.74 -9.98
CA VAL A 263 17.15 21.39 -9.16
C VAL A 263 16.74 21.05 -7.73
N ALA A 264 15.88 21.85 -7.10
CA ALA A 264 15.43 21.61 -5.73
C ALA A 264 14.68 20.27 -5.60
N VAL A 265 13.77 19.98 -6.54
CA VAL A 265 13.02 18.72 -6.54
C VAL A 265 13.92 17.52 -6.84
N VAL A 266 14.82 17.62 -7.82
CA VAL A 266 15.78 16.54 -8.12
C VAL A 266 16.70 16.29 -6.92
N ALA A 267 17.24 17.33 -6.29
CA ALA A 267 18.06 17.19 -5.09
C ALA A 267 17.28 16.53 -3.94
N ALA A 268 16.03 16.92 -3.72
CA ALA A 268 15.17 16.31 -2.70
C ALA A 268 14.86 14.83 -3.02
N ALA A 269 14.59 14.51 -4.28
CA ALA A 269 14.36 13.14 -4.73
C ALA A 269 15.60 12.26 -4.54
N LEU A 270 16.78 12.75 -4.96
CA LEU A 270 18.05 12.06 -4.78
C LEU A 270 18.38 11.85 -3.30
N GLY A 271 18.24 12.90 -2.47
CA GLY A 271 18.45 12.79 -1.03
C GLY A 271 17.52 11.75 -0.39
N ARG A 272 16.26 11.71 -0.80
CA ARG A 272 15.31 10.68 -0.34
C ARG A 272 15.68 9.28 -0.83
N THR A 273 16.12 9.12 -2.07
CA THR A 273 16.59 7.84 -2.60
C THR A 273 17.80 7.32 -1.83
N VAL A 274 18.80 8.15 -1.55
CA VAL A 274 19.98 7.79 -0.75
C VAL A 274 19.57 7.38 0.67
N TRP A 275 18.65 8.15 1.29
CA TRP A 275 18.13 7.81 2.61
C TRP A 275 17.40 6.45 2.60
N LEU A 276 16.51 6.21 1.63
CA LEU A 276 15.80 4.94 1.50
C LEU A 276 16.75 3.77 1.24
N GLU A 277 17.74 3.95 0.38
CA GLU A 277 18.76 2.95 0.11
C GLU A 277 19.51 2.56 1.40
N SER A 278 19.89 3.54 2.23
CA SER A 278 20.52 3.25 3.51
C SER A 278 19.64 2.43 4.46
N ARG A 279 18.32 2.69 4.47
CA ARG A 279 17.34 1.93 5.26
C ARG A 279 17.13 0.52 4.72
N TRP A 280 17.10 0.36 3.40
CA TRP A 280 17.05 -0.97 2.80
C TRP A 280 18.33 -1.76 3.04
N ALA A 281 19.50 -1.13 2.96
CA ALA A 281 20.76 -1.81 3.25
C ALA A 281 20.83 -2.28 4.72
N GLN A 282 20.32 -1.47 5.65
CA GLN A 282 20.16 -1.85 7.05
C GLN A 282 19.23 -3.07 7.16
N HIS A 283 18.03 -3.00 6.57
CA HIS A 283 17.06 -4.09 6.61
C HIS A 283 17.57 -5.37 5.93
N ASP A 284 18.29 -5.27 4.81
CA ASP A 284 18.94 -6.40 4.14
C ASP A 284 20.01 -7.04 5.04
N GLY A 285 20.65 -6.26 5.92
CA GLY A 285 21.57 -6.76 6.95
C GLY A 285 20.84 -7.54 8.03
N GLU A 286 19.77 -6.96 8.58
CA GLU A 286 18.90 -7.56 9.60
C GLU A 286 18.26 -8.86 9.09
N VAL A 287 17.76 -8.89 7.86
CA VAL A 287 17.20 -10.12 7.25
C VAL A 287 18.27 -11.18 7.06
N ARG A 288 19.49 -10.82 6.63
CA ARG A 288 20.59 -11.80 6.52
C ARG A 288 20.99 -12.37 7.88
N GLU A 289 20.99 -11.56 8.93
CA GLU A 289 21.21 -12.03 10.30
C GLU A 289 20.12 -13.02 10.73
N LEU A 290 18.84 -12.71 10.45
CA LEU A 290 17.72 -13.62 10.71
C LEU A 290 17.88 -14.95 9.97
N LEU A 291 18.20 -14.92 8.68
CA LEU A 291 18.41 -16.12 7.87
C LEU A 291 19.60 -16.94 8.37
N ALA A 292 20.69 -16.29 8.80
CA ALA A 292 21.85 -16.98 9.38
C ALA A 292 21.49 -17.67 10.71
N ALA A 293 20.71 -17.01 11.58
CA ALA A 293 20.18 -17.62 12.79
C ALA A 293 19.21 -18.77 12.50
N GLY A 294 18.48 -18.70 11.37
CA GLY A 294 17.62 -19.76 10.88
C GLY A 294 18.34 -21.07 10.51
N ALA A 295 19.69 -21.11 10.53
CA ALA A 295 20.45 -22.34 10.31
C ALA A 295 20.23 -23.41 11.40
N VAL A 296 19.66 -23.04 12.54
CA VAL A 296 19.24 -23.99 13.60
C VAL A 296 17.91 -24.68 13.28
N LEU A 297 17.18 -24.20 12.26
CA LEU A 297 15.86 -24.66 11.88
C LEU A 297 15.92 -25.65 10.71
N THR A 298 14.88 -26.47 10.60
CA THR A 298 14.68 -27.48 9.57
C THR A 298 13.33 -27.27 8.87
N PRO A 299 13.11 -27.87 7.68
CA PRO A 299 11.80 -27.81 7.02
C PRO A 299 10.65 -28.43 7.82
N ASP A 300 10.95 -29.33 8.76
CA ASP A 300 9.94 -29.99 9.62
C ASP A 300 9.51 -29.12 10.81
N ASP A 301 10.19 -27.99 11.02
CA ASP A 301 9.88 -27.06 12.09
C ASP A 301 8.61 -26.26 11.84
N ARG A 302 8.00 -25.84 12.95
CA ARG A 302 6.76 -25.07 12.99
C ARG A 302 7.00 -23.88 13.89
N MET A 303 6.99 -22.68 13.34
CA MET A 303 7.37 -21.47 14.07
C MET A 303 6.18 -20.56 14.29
N LEU A 304 6.00 -20.16 15.54
CA LEU A 304 5.10 -19.06 15.90
C LEU A 304 5.88 -17.76 15.96
N VAL A 305 5.26 -16.65 15.52
CA VAL A 305 5.89 -15.33 15.58
C VAL A 305 5.23 -14.49 16.68
N ALA A 306 6.05 -14.02 17.60
CA ALA A 306 5.67 -13.19 18.72
C ALA A 306 6.48 -11.89 18.73
N ARG A 307 6.12 -10.95 19.60
CA ARG A 307 6.80 -9.66 19.74
C ARG A 307 6.75 -9.09 21.15
N THR A 308 7.71 -8.23 21.47
CA THR A 308 7.73 -7.45 22.71
C THR A 308 7.38 -5.99 22.44
N GLY A 309 6.11 -5.63 22.59
CA GLY A 309 5.62 -4.26 22.46
C GLY A 309 5.36 -3.81 21.03
N LEU A 310 4.75 -2.61 20.91
CA LEU A 310 4.25 -2.00 19.67
C LEU A 310 5.23 -0.96 19.08
N GLY A 311 6.51 -1.04 19.46
CA GLY A 311 7.54 -0.14 18.95
C GLY A 311 7.67 -0.22 17.44
N TRP A 312 7.99 0.91 16.80
CA TRP A 312 8.13 0.97 15.35
C TRP A 312 9.22 0.05 14.81
N ASP A 313 10.32 -0.03 15.56
CA ASP A 313 11.44 -0.94 15.36
C ASP A 313 11.04 -2.41 15.39
N VAL A 314 10.03 -2.78 16.18
CA VAL A 314 9.47 -4.13 16.20
C VAL A 314 8.53 -4.36 15.03
N LEU A 315 7.62 -3.40 14.78
CA LEU A 315 6.58 -3.53 13.76
C LEU A 315 7.15 -3.58 12.34
N LEU A 316 8.30 -2.95 12.10
CA LEU A 316 9.02 -3.04 10.82
C LEU A 316 9.36 -4.49 10.45
N HIS A 317 9.55 -5.36 11.43
CA HIS A 317 9.92 -6.76 11.25
C HIS A 317 8.74 -7.73 11.33
N SER A 318 7.50 -7.23 11.38
CA SER A 318 6.28 -8.05 11.55
C SER A 318 6.12 -9.16 10.50
N HIS A 319 6.78 -9.05 9.35
CA HIS A 319 6.73 -10.01 8.26
C HIS A 319 8.11 -10.58 7.89
N SER A 320 9.15 -10.26 8.66
CA SER A 320 10.51 -10.76 8.37
C SER A 320 10.62 -12.28 8.51
N ALA A 321 9.76 -12.90 9.32
CA ALA A 321 9.68 -14.36 9.45
C ALA A 321 9.36 -15.05 8.11
N ALA A 322 8.63 -14.42 7.21
CA ALA A 322 8.31 -14.98 5.89
C ALA A 322 9.57 -15.30 5.06
N HIS A 323 10.71 -14.63 5.32
CA HIS A 323 11.97 -14.99 4.70
C HIS A 323 12.46 -16.38 5.14
N LEU A 324 12.26 -16.76 6.41
CA LEU A 324 12.60 -18.10 6.91
C LEU A 324 11.71 -19.17 6.27
N ALA A 325 10.40 -18.91 6.15
CA ALA A 325 9.51 -19.82 5.42
C ALA A 325 9.97 -20.04 3.98
N ARG A 326 10.43 -18.98 3.29
CA ARG A 326 10.93 -19.08 1.91
C ARG A 326 12.24 -19.86 1.80
N GLU A 327 13.22 -19.57 2.66
CA GLU A 327 14.58 -20.13 2.55
C GLU A 327 14.72 -21.52 3.19
N VAL A 328 14.05 -21.76 4.32
CA VAL A 328 14.13 -23.02 5.07
C VAL A 328 12.95 -23.95 4.72
N GLY A 329 11.81 -23.41 4.30
CA GLY A 329 10.62 -24.21 3.96
C GLY A 329 9.75 -24.62 5.15
N LEU A 330 9.98 -24.03 6.32
CA LEU A 330 9.26 -24.38 7.54
C LEU A 330 7.85 -23.77 7.60
N PHE A 331 6.97 -24.30 8.44
CA PHE A 331 5.62 -23.75 8.60
C PHE A 331 5.63 -22.48 9.45
N ILE A 332 5.11 -21.38 8.88
CA ILE A 332 4.88 -20.13 9.59
C ILE A 332 3.44 -19.68 9.30
N PRO A 333 2.59 -19.54 10.33
CA PRO A 333 1.17 -19.27 10.14
C PRO A 333 0.86 -17.82 9.71
N ASP A 334 1.82 -16.88 9.77
CA ASP A 334 1.61 -15.45 9.47
C ASP A 334 1.92 -15.00 8.03
N ILE A 335 2.12 -15.93 7.09
CA ILE A 335 2.50 -15.62 5.70
C ILE A 335 1.34 -15.16 4.79
N PHE A 336 0.23 -14.68 5.36
CA PHE A 336 -0.93 -14.14 4.64
C PHE A 336 -1.56 -15.09 3.60
N SER A 337 -1.68 -16.37 3.92
CA SER A 337 -2.34 -17.40 3.09
C SER A 337 -3.72 -16.99 2.56
N GLY A 338 -4.56 -16.33 3.35
CA GLY A 338 -5.92 -15.95 2.93
C GLY A 338 -6.01 -14.87 1.83
N GLY A 339 -4.93 -14.13 1.58
CA GLY A 339 -4.85 -13.10 0.53
C GLY A 339 -3.92 -13.44 -0.63
N ASN A 340 -3.18 -14.55 -0.51
CA ASN A 340 -2.17 -15.00 -1.46
C ASN A 340 -2.59 -16.34 -2.07
N ALA A 341 -1.93 -16.76 -3.15
CA ALA A 341 -2.16 -18.08 -3.76
C ALA A 341 -1.52 -19.24 -2.95
N LEU A 342 -1.30 -19.04 -1.65
CA LEU A 342 -0.69 -20.01 -0.74
C LEU A 342 -1.78 -20.55 0.18
N THR A 343 -1.83 -21.88 0.33
CA THR A 343 -2.80 -22.53 1.21
C THR A 343 -2.07 -23.56 2.04
N ALA A 344 -2.24 -23.51 3.36
CA ALA A 344 -1.71 -24.55 4.22
C ALA A 344 -2.46 -25.87 4.00
N THR A 345 -1.76 -27.00 4.07
CA THR A 345 -2.33 -28.32 3.80
C THR A 345 -2.22 -29.25 5.01
N GLY A 346 -3.04 -30.30 5.05
CA GLY A 346 -2.99 -31.32 6.09
C GLY A 346 -3.22 -30.76 7.50
N ALA A 347 -2.34 -31.11 8.44
CA ALA A 347 -2.42 -30.68 9.84
C ALA A 347 -2.25 -29.15 10.02
N TYR A 348 -1.65 -28.46 9.05
CA TYR A 348 -1.40 -27.02 9.10
C TYR A 348 -2.65 -26.19 8.77
N ALA A 349 -3.59 -26.72 8.00
CA ALA A 349 -4.77 -26.00 7.53
C ALA A 349 -5.64 -25.47 8.69
N ALA A 350 -5.67 -26.18 9.82
CA ALA A 350 -6.39 -25.74 11.02
C ALA A 350 -5.79 -24.49 11.69
N ARG A 351 -4.50 -24.20 11.42
CA ARG A 351 -3.76 -23.04 11.93
C ARG A 351 -3.65 -21.90 10.93
N ASP A 352 -4.14 -22.13 9.72
CA ASP A 352 -4.06 -21.18 8.62
C ASP A 352 -5.13 -20.10 8.76
N ALA A 353 -4.88 -19.16 9.68
CA ALA A 353 -5.78 -18.07 9.98
C ALA A 353 -5.10 -16.74 9.67
N PHE A 354 -5.87 -15.77 9.17
CA PHE A 354 -5.39 -14.41 8.97
C PHE A 354 -4.87 -13.86 10.31
N GLN A 355 -3.62 -13.42 10.36
CA GLN A 355 -3.05 -12.72 11.51
C GLN A 355 -2.15 -11.59 11.00
N PRO A 356 -2.59 -10.33 11.07
CA PRO A 356 -1.89 -9.23 10.41
C PRO A 356 -0.61 -8.78 11.14
N TYR A 357 -0.44 -9.16 12.41
CA TYR A 357 0.71 -8.77 13.23
C TYR A 357 1.09 -9.89 14.22
N PRO A 358 2.37 -10.07 14.54
CA PRO A 358 2.81 -10.98 15.60
C PRO A 358 2.15 -10.69 16.95
N LEU A 359 2.02 -11.74 17.77
CA LEU A 359 1.36 -11.67 19.07
C LEU A 359 2.27 -11.06 20.12
N GLU A 360 1.70 -10.31 21.07
CA GLU A 360 2.46 -9.90 22.25
C GLU A 360 2.88 -11.14 23.05
N VAL A 361 4.16 -11.24 23.39
CA VAL A 361 4.70 -12.35 24.20
C VAL A 361 3.91 -12.52 25.50
N ALA A 362 3.55 -11.41 26.17
CA ALA A 362 2.74 -11.45 27.39
C ALA A 362 1.38 -12.15 27.19
N ARG A 363 0.80 -12.06 25.99
CA ARG A 363 -0.46 -12.75 25.67
C ARG A 363 -0.25 -14.24 25.45
N LEU A 364 0.88 -14.64 24.84
CA LEU A 364 1.23 -16.06 24.67
C LEU A 364 1.46 -16.74 26.01
N ILE A 365 2.17 -16.08 26.93
CA ILE A 365 2.43 -16.57 28.28
C ILE A 365 1.12 -16.71 29.06
N ALA A 366 0.28 -15.67 29.07
CA ALA A 366 -0.99 -15.71 29.78
C ALA A 366 -1.91 -16.85 29.30
N GLU A 367 -1.89 -17.17 28.00
CA GLU A 367 -2.65 -18.30 27.44
C GLU A 367 -2.05 -19.66 27.82
N ALA A 368 -0.72 -19.76 27.92
CA ALA A 368 -0.05 -20.98 28.37
C ALA A 368 -0.35 -21.29 29.84
N GLU A 369 -0.41 -20.26 30.69
CA GLU A 369 -0.71 -20.41 32.13
C GLU A 369 -2.20 -20.72 32.41
N ALA A 370 -3.12 -20.16 31.63
CA ALA A 370 -4.56 -20.31 31.85
C ALA A 370 -5.33 -20.38 30.51
N PRO A 371 -5.37 -21.56 29.84
CA PRO A 371 -6.11 -21.73 28.59
C PRO A 371 -7.57 -21.34 28.78
N ARG A 372 -8.05 -20.36 28.02
CA ARG A 372 -9.41 -19.84 28.18
C ARG A 372 -10.42 -20.93 27.81
N ARG A 373 -11.27 -21.33 28.76
CA ARG A 373 -12.29 -22.38 28.58
C ARG A 373 -13.66 -21.86 28.16
N ASP A 374 -13.88 -20.55 28.20
CA ASP A 374 -15.22 -19.97 28.22
C ASP A 374 -15.72 -19.40 26.90
N GLY A 375 -14.99 -19.56 25.79
CA GLY A 375 -15.50 -19.46 24.41
C GLY A 375 -16.20 -18.15 24.02
N ARG A 376 -16.11 -17.11 24.86
CA ARG A 376 -16.87 -15.85 24.75
C ARG A 376 -16.06 -14.70 24.18
N ASP A 377 -14.87 -14.95 23.63
CA ASP A 377 -14.02 -13.88 23.10
C ASP A 377 -14.33 -13.55 21.62
N VAL A 378 -14.22 -12.27 21.30
CA VAL A 378 -14.65 -11.66 20.02
C VAL A 378 -13.66 -11.96 18.88
N MET A 379 -12.57 -12.68 19.17
CA MET A 379 -11.48 -12.98 18.24
C MET A 379 -11.24 -14.48 18.04
N ARG A 380 -12.29 -15.32 18.05
CA ARG A 380 -12.19 -16.78 17.82
C ARG A 380 -11.36 -17.19 16.58
N TRP A 381 -11.33 -16.36 15.55
CA TRP A 381 -10.51 -16.61 14.36
C TRP A 381 -9.01 -16.48 14.63
N GLN A 382 -8.62 -15.55 15.50
CA GLN A 382 -7.24 -15.38 15.95
C GLN A 382 -6.82 -16.52 16.88
N GLU A 383 -7.71 -17.02 17.72
CA GLU A 383 -7.39 -18.12 18.66
C GLU A 383 -6.97 -19.40 17.94
N ARG A 384 -7.48 -19.67 16.72
CA ARG A 384 -7.02 -20.83 15.93
C ARG A 384 -5.51 -20.81 15.63
N TYR A 385 -4.97 -19.60 15.46
CA TYR A 385 -3.57 -19.37 15.09
C TYR A 385 -2.60 -19.81 16.20
N TRP A 386 -2.90 -19.53 17.48
CA TRP A 386 -1.99 -19.82 18.61
C TRP A 386 -2.60 -20.73 19.69
N ALA A 387 -3.79 -21.29 19.48
CA ALA A 387 -4.32 -22.29 20.38
C ALA A 387 -3.28 -23.41 20.55
N ASP A 388 -3.16 -23.91 21.78
CA ASP A 388 -2.26 -25.01 22.14
C ASP A 388 -0.83 -24.85 21.58
N TRP A 389 -0.38 -23.59 21.46
CA TRP A 389 0.87 -23.27 20.80
C TRP A 389 2.09 -23.99 21.40
N PRO A 390 2.21 -24.23 22.72
CA PRO A 390 3.37 -24.95 23.27
C PRO A 390 3.45 -26.41 22.81
N ALA A 391 2.33 -26.99 22.37
CA ALA A 391 2.27 -28.37 21.89
C ALA A 391 2.39 -28.45 20.36
N PHE A 392 1.88 -27.44 19.64
CA PHE A 392 1.87 -27.46 18.18
C PHE A 392 3.19 -26.95 17.59
N TYR A 393 3.67 -25.78 18.00
CA TYR A 393 4.88 -25.18 17.42
C TYR A 393 6.13 -25.83 18.01
N THR A 394 7.21 -25.89 17.24
CA THR A 394 8.54 -26.34 17.71
C THR A 394 9.43 -25.15 18.09
N HIS A 395 9.10 -23.96 17.56
CA HIS A 395 9.85 -22.75 17.79
C HIS A 395 8.96 -21.52 17.97
N VAL A 396 9.46 -20.55 18.73
CA VAL A 396 8.89 -19.19 18.79
C VAL A 396 9.97 -18.19 18.38
N LEU A 397 9.68 -17.41 17.33
CA LEU A 397 10.47 -16.23 16.98
C LEU A 397 9.89 -15.01 17.71
N VAL A 398 10.64 -14.45 18.64
CA VAL A 398 10.26 -13.23 19.35
C VAL A 398 10.96 -12.03 18.71
N LEU A 399 10.18 -11.14 18.10
CA LEU A 399 10.64 -9.84 17.62
C LEU A 399 10.75 -8.85 18.78
N ARG A 400 11.85 -8.10 18.81
CA ARG A 400 12.14 -7.12 19.87
C ARG A 400 12.86 -5.91 19.33
N ALA A 401 12.69 -4.81 20.05
CA ALA A 401 13.40 -3.57 19.80
C ALA A 401 14.92 -3.79 19.96
N PRO A 402 15.77 -3.27 19.05
CA PRO A 402 17.21 -3.38 19.18
C PRO A 402 17.72 -2.91 20.53
N GLY A 403 18.61 -3.70 21.15
CA GLY A 403 19.16 -3.42 22.48
C GLY A 403 18.23 -3.67 23.66
N ARG A 404 16.97 -4.09 23.45
CA ARG A 404 16.14 -4.62 24.55
C ARG A 404 16.59 -6.02 24.96
N PRO A 405 16.51 -6.38 26.25
CA PRO A 405 16.85 -7.72 26.69
C PRO A 405 15.95 -8.76 26.03
N VAL A 406 16.51 -9.95 25.79
CA VAL A 406 15.75 -11.13 25.39
C VAL A 406 14.81 -11.50 26.55
N PRO A 407 13.50 -11.70 26.32
CA PRO A 407 12.59 -12.15 27.37
C PRO A 407 13.09 -13.44 28.02
N ASP A 408 13.28 -13.41 29.33
CA ASP A 408 13.66 -14.57 30.13
C ASP A 408 12.40 -15.14 30.78
N THR A 409 11.70 -15.98 30.01
CA THR A 409 10.40 -16.56 30.39
C THR A 409 10.42 -18.05 30.07
N PRO A 410 10.44 -18.94 31.08
CA PRO A 410 10.55 -20.39 30.89
C PRO A 410 9.49 -20.98 29.95
N GLU A 411 8.33 -20.33 29.85
CA GLU A 411 7.20 -20.75 29.03
C GLU A 411 7.54 -20.75 27.53
N LEU A 412 8.48 -19.91 27.09
CA LEU A 412 8.93 -19.85 25.69
C LEU A 412 9.92 -20.97 25.33
N GLY A 413 10.52 -21.62 26.32
CA GLY A 413 11.57 -22.64 26.13
C GLY A 413 12.99 -22.07 26.11
N GLU A 414 13.93 -22.81 25.53
CA GLU A 414 15.35 -22.46 25.53
C GLU A 414 15.68 -21.56 24.32
N VAL A 415 16.51 -20.53 24.55
CA VAL A 415 16.96 -19.65 23.47
C VAL A 415 18.03 -20.36 22.64
N VAL A 416 17.71 -20.67 21.38
CA VAL A 416 18.62 -21.36 20.45
C VAL A 416 19.35 -20.42 19.49
N ALA A 417 18.82 -19.22 19.26
CA ALA A 417 19.50 -18.19 18.49
C ALA A 417 19.08 -16.78 18.91
N ILE A 418 20.00 -15.82 18.79
CA ILE A 418 19.76 -14.40 19.11
C ILE A 418 20.31 -13.56 17.97
N GLY A 419 19.53 -12.57 17.52
CA GLY A 419 19.97 -11.53 16.59
C GLY A 419 19.69 -10.13 17.10
N SER A 420 19.98 -9.11 16.31
CA SER A 420 19.87 -7.70 16.71
C SER A 420 18.45 -7.27 17.10
N PHE A 421 17.43 -7.82 16.44
CA PHE A 421 16.01 -7.49 16.64
C PHE A 421 15.14 -8.70 17.00
N PHE A 422 15.73 -9.86 17.27
CA PHE A 422 14.96 -11.07 17.55
C PHE A 422 15.67 -12.04 18.50
N ALA A 423 14.92 -13.04 18.95
CA ALA A 423 15.41 -14.29 19.53
C ALA A 423 14.54 -15.46 19.05
N ILE A 424 15.16 -16.61 18.81
CA ILE A 424 14.48 -17.87 18.48
C ILE A 424 14.55 -18.76 19.71
N TYR A 425 13.39 -19.23 20.14
CA TYR A 425 13.24 -20.18 21.23
C TYR A 425 12.84 -21.52 20.67
N GLU A 426 13.46 -22.59 21.15
CA GLU A 426 12.97 -23.95 20.95
C GLU A 426 11.96 -24.25 22.06
N THR A 427 10.74 -24.55 21.65
CA THR A 427 9.70 -24.97 22.59
C THR A 427 10.00 -26.41 22.97
N GLY A 428 10.72 -26.60 24.08
CA GLY A 428 10.86 -27.93 24.67
C GLY A 428 9.47 -28.51 24.91
N SER A 429 9.29 -29.83 24.79
CA SER A 429 8.09 -30.44 25.34
C SER A 429 8.08 -30.06 26.82
N VAL A 430 7.22 -29.11 27.19
CA VAL A 430 6.95 -28.80 28.60
C VAL A 430 6.61 -30.16 29.18
N ALA A 431 7.54 -30.73 29.95
CA ALA A 431 7.39 -32.07 30.46
C ALA A 431 6.09 -32.05 31.27
N ASN A 432 5.08 -32.78 30.78
CA ASN A 432 3.79 -32.94 31.47
C ASN A 432 3.99 -33.38 32.91
#